data_AF-A0AAW4KYK7-F1
#
_entry.id   AF-A0AAW4KYK7-F1
#
_cell.length_a   1.000
_cell.length_b   1.000
_cell.length_c   1.000
_cell.angle_alpha   90.00
_cell.angle_beta   90.00
_cell.angle_gamma   90.00
#
_symmetry.space_group_name_H-M   'P 1'
#
loop_
_entity.id
_entity.type
_entity.pdbx_description
1 polymer ?
#
loop_
_entity_poly.entity_id
_entity_poly.type
_entity_poly.pdbx_seq_one_letter_code
_entity_poly.pdbx_strand_id
1 'polypeptide(L)'
;SFHDAQLWLHGEGQPEPVEPGQALGFRLDAWDLELAYRPGDFVQVNAGVNQAMVAQALQWLAPQADERVLDLFCGLGNFALPLARSVREVVAVEGVQA
;
A
#
# COMPACT_ATOMS: atom_id res chain seq x y z
N SER A 1 18.73 1.08 -22.89
CA SER A 1 18.06 -0.04 -22.22
C SER A 1 16.58 0.17 -22.37
N PHE A 2 15.83 -0.83 -22.84
CA PHE A 2 14.38 -0.80 -22.73
C PHE A 2 14.04 -0.67 -21.24
N HIS A 3 13.12 0.22 -20.88
CA HIS A 3 12.61 0.29 -19.52
C HIS A 3 11.93 -1.04 -19.18
N ASP A 4 12.09 -1.55 -17.96
CA ASP A 4 11.30 -2.68 -17.43
C ASP A 4 9.85 -2.22 -17.30
N ALA A 5 9.09 -2.35 -18.39
CA ALA A 5 7.68 -2.05 -18.45
C ALA A 5 6.89 -3.35 -18.47
N GLN A 6 5.81 -3.40 -17.69
CA GLN A 6 4.82 -4.47 -17.77
C GLN A 6 3.64 -4.00 -18.61
N LEU A 7 3.10 -4.90 -19.43
CA LEU A 7 1.90 -4.64 -20.22
C LEU A 7 0.70 -5.32 -19.55
N TRP A 8 -0.40 -4.58 -19.43
CA TRP A 8 -1.65 -5.04 -18.84
C TRP A 8 -2.81 -4.77 -19.79
N LEU A 9 -3.70 -5.74 -19.95
CA LEU A 9 -4.89 -5.65 -20.80
C LEU A 9 -6.12 -5.35 -19.93
N HIS A 10 -6.93 -4.38 -20.35
CA HIS A 10 -8.18 -4.01 -19.65
C HIS A 10 -9.36 -4.12 -20.64
N GLY A 11 -10.12 -5.20 -20.51
CA GLY A 11 -11.35 -5.48 -21.27
C GLY A 11 -12.61 -5.26 -20.43
N GLU A 12 -13.59 -6.16 -20.52
CA GLU A 12 -14.84 -6.09 -19.71
C GLU A 12 -14.65 -6.52 -18.24
N GLY A 13 -13.44 -6.95 -17.85
CA GLY A 13 -13.11 -7.44 -16.51
C GLY A 13 -11.95 -6.68 -15.84
N GLN A 14 -11.45 -7.21 -14.73
CA GLN A 14 -10.27 -6.67 -14.06
C GLN A 14 -9.05 -6.69 -14.99
N PRO A 15 -8.12 -5.72 -14.88
CA PRO A 15 -6.89 -5.74 -15.68
C PRO A 15 -6.07 -7.00 -15.43
N GLU A 16 -5.56 -7.60 -16.51
CA GLU A 16 -4.74 -8.81 -16.47
C GLU A 16 -3.36 -8.56 -17.11
N PRO A 17 -2.28 -9.16 -16.59
CA PRO A 17 -0.97 -9.00 -17.18
C PRO A 17 -0.87 -9.76 -18.51
N VAL A 18 -0.17 -9.19 -19.49
CA VAL A 18 0.11 -9.88 -20.78
C VAL A 18 0.97 -11.11 -20.57
N GLU A 19 1.94 -11.03 -19.65
CA GLU A 19 2.77 -12.18 -19.25
C GLU A 19 2.18 -12.83 -17.98
N PRO A 20 1.77 -14.11 -18.04
CA PRO A 20 1.20 -14.79 -16.89
C PRO A 20 2.14 -14.78 -15.67
N GLY A 21 1.60 -14.47 -14.50
CA GLY A 21 2.33 -14.48 -13.23
C GLY A 21 3.05 -13.17 -12.88
N GLN A 22 3.02 -12.15 -13.76
CA GLN A 22 3.46 -10.82 -13.37
C GLN A 22 2.50 -10.21 -12.34
N ALA A 23 3.08 -9.50 -11.37
CA ALA A 23 2.36 -8.74 -10.36
C ALA A 23 2.96 -7.34 -10.24
N LEU A 24 2.12 -6.41 -9.82
CA LEU A 24 2.52 -5.05 -9.46
C LEU A 24 2.52 -4.91 -7.94
N GLY A 25 3.51 -4.21 -7.41
CA GLY A 25 3.63 -3.98 -5.99
C GLY A 25 4.70 -2.96 -5.66
N PHE A 26 4.63 -2.43 -4.44
CA PHE A 26 5.70 -1.63 -3.86
C PHE A 26 6.03 -2.13 -2.45
N ARG A 27 7.24 -1.82 -2.00
CA ARG A 27 7.72 -2.23 -0.68
C ARG A 27 7.79 -1.07 0.30
N LEU A 28 7.46 -1.38 1.55
CA LEU A 28 7.72 -0.55 2.72
C LEU A 28 8.79 -1.25 3.55
N ASP A 29 10.06 -1.01 3.19
CA ASP A 29 11.18 -1.84 3.64
C ASP A 29 11.37 -1.84 5.16
N ALA A 30 11.15 -0.69 5.83
CA ALA A 30 11.28 -0.59 7.28
C ALA A 30 10.31 -1.48 8.08
N TRP A 31 9.23 -1.94 7.44
CA TRP A 31 8.24 -2.82 8.04
C TRP A 31 8.21 -4.21 7.39
N ASP A 32 9.09 -4.50 6.43
CA ASP A 32 9.06 -5.73 5.63
C ASP A 32 7.64 -6.06 5.11
N LEU A 33 7.06 -5.10 4.39
CA LEU A 33 5.76 -5.22 3.78
C LEU A 33 5.88 -5.05 2.26
N GLU A 34 5.16 -5.89 1.53
CA GLU A 34 4.95 -5.78 0.10
C GLU A 34 3.47 -5.61 -0.15
N LEU A 35 3.10 -4.47 -0.73
CA LEU A 35 1.72 -4.12 -1.02
C LEU A 35 1.49 -4.31 -2.51
N ALA A 36 0.72 -5.34 -2.85
CA ALA A 36 0.28 -5.58 -4.21
C ALA A 36 -0.74 -4.52 -4.62
N TYR A 37 -0.69 -4.10 -5.87
CA TYR A 37 -1.69 -3.23 -6.47
C TYR A 37 -2.03 -3.69 -7.88
N ARG A 38 -3.09 -3.13 -8.44
CA ARG A 38 -3.57 -3.36 -9.80
C ARG A 38 -3.56 -2.06 -10.59
N PRO A 39 -3.56 -2.12 -11.93
CA PRO A 39 -3.78 -0.94 -12.74
C PRO A 39 -5.11 -0.26 -12.35
N GLY A 40 -5.04 1.04 -12.03
CA GLY A 40 -6.18 1.83 -11.56
C GLY A 40 -6.19 2.10 -10.06
N ASP A 41 -5.47 1.31 -9.26
CA ASP A 41 -5.32 1.57 -7.83
C ASP A 41 -4.51 2.85 -7.59
N PHE A 42 -4.87 3.57 -6.53
CA PHE A 42 -4.09 4.71 -6.10
C PHE A 42 -2.81 4.25 -5.39
N VAL A 43 -1.66 4.70 -5.90
CA VAL A 43 -0.35 4.49 -5.30
C VAL A 43 0.40 5.81 -5.19
N GLN A 44 1.32 5.89 -4.23
CA GLN A 44 2.21 7.04 -4.13
C GLN A 44 3.27 6.96 -5.24
N VAL A 45 3.28 7.97 -6.11
CA VAL A 45 4.15 7.98 -7.31
C VAL A 45 5.64 7.96 -6.95
N ASN A 46 6.02 8.57 -5.83
CA ASN A 46 7.40 8.59 -5.36
C ASN A 46 7.57 7.66 -4.16
N ALA A 47 8.20 6.50 -4.40
CA ALA A 47 8.41 5.47 -3.37
C ALA A 47 9.25 5.97 -2.18
N GLY A 48 10.33 6.72 -2.43
CA GLY A 48 11.20 7.22 -1.35
C GLY A 48 10.49 8.24 -0.46
N VAL A 49 9.72 9.15 -1.07
CA VAL A 49 8.90 10.11 -0.32
C VAL A 49 7.79 9.40 0.43
N ASN A 50 7.16 8.37 -0.15
CA ASN A 50 6.15 7.57 0.52
C ASN A 50 6.68 6.92 1.81
N GLN A 51 7.82 6.21 1.71
CA GLN A 51 8.41 5.56 2.89
C GLN A 51 8.76 6.58 3.98
N ALA A 52 9.33 7.73 3.61
CA ALA A 52 9.62 8.81 4.56
C ALA A 52 8.34 9.38 5.19
N MET A 53 7.27 9.57 4.42
CA MET A 53 5.97 10.04 4.89
C MET A 53 5.35 9.07 5.90
N VAL A 54 5.33 7.76 5.59
CA VAL A 54 4.84 6.72 6.52
C VAL A 54 5.65 6.73 7.81
N ALA A 55 6.98 6.75 7.72
CA ALA A 55 7.86 6.78 8.89
C ALA A 55 7.62 8.02 9.75
N GLN A 56 7.47 9.18 9.11
CA GLN A 56 7.23 10.44 9.80
C GLN A 56 5.87 10.45 10.51
N ALA A 57 4.82 9.93 9.86
CA ALA A 57 3.49 9.84 10.44
C ALA A 57 3.47 8.92 11.68
N LEU A 58 4.11 7.74 11.60
CA LEU A 58 4.22 6.83 12.74
C LEU A 58 5.07 7.43 13.87
N GLN A 59 6.13 8.17 13.55
CA GLN A 59 6.92 8.87 14.56
C GLN A 59 6.10 9.94 15.28
N TRP A 60 5.29 10.72 14.56
CA TRP A 60 4.44 11.76 15.16
C TRP A 60 3.30 11.18 15.99
N LEU A 61 2.68 10.10 15.51
CA LEU A 61 1.59 9.43 16.23
C LEU A 61 2.11 8.73 17.49
N ALA A 62 3.36 8.26 17.47
CA ALA A 62 4.01 7.52 18.55
C ALA A 62 3.13 6.37 19.10
N PRO A 63 2.69 5.43 18.24
CA PRO A 63 1.71 4.41 18.59
C PRO A 63 2.18 3.50 19.73
N GLN A 64 1.27 3.16 20.64
CA GLN A 64 1.51 2.24 21.76
C GLN A 64 0.79 0.90 21.58
N ALA A 65 1.35 -0.15 22.17
CA ALA A 65 0.91 -1.53 21.94
C ALA A 65 -0.52 -1.85 22.43
N ASP A 66 -1.08 -1.05 23.33
CA ASP A 66 -2.44 -1.22 23.87
C ASP A 66 -3.50 -0.37 23.15
N GLU A 67 -3.08 0.50 22.24
CA GLU A 67 -3.95 1.44 21.53
C GLU A 67 -4.73 0.79 20.39
N ARG A 68 -5.84 1.43 20.03
CA ARG A 68 -6.65 1.11 18.87
C ARG A 68 -6.64 2.31 17.93
N VAL A 69 -6.25 2.11 16.68
CA VAL A 69 -6.09 3.20 15.70
C VAL A 69 -7.12 3.07 14.58
N LEU A 70 -7.65 4.21 14.12
CA LEU A 70 -8.53 4.31 12.97
C LEU A 70 -7.77 4.97 11.81
N ASP A 71 -7.63 4.26 10.70
CA ASP A 71 -7.09 4.77 9.43
C ASP A 71 -8.23 5.01 8.44
N LEU A 72 -8.49 6.28 8.09
CA LEU A 72 -9.56 6.68 7.18
C LEU A 72 -8.97 6.99 5.80
N PHE A 73 -9.67 6.55 4.73
CA PHE A 73 -9.17 6.62 3.35
C PHE A 73 -7.87 5.84 3.19
N CYS A 74 -7.85 4.62 3.74
CA CYS A 74 -6.64 3.83 3.92
C CYS A 74 -6.05 3.30 2.60
N GLY A 75 -6.82 3.32 1.51
CA GLY A 75 -6.46 2.72 0.23
C GLY A 75 -5.99 1.28 0.43
N LEU A 76 -4.80 0.97 -0.09
CA LEU A 76 -4.15 -0.34 0.01
C LEU A 76 -3.59 -0.66 1.42
N GLY A 77 -3.75 0.24 2.39
CA GLY A 77 -3.23 0.07 3.75
C GLY A 77 -1.81 0.61 3.96
N ASN A 78 -1.43 1.65 3.22
CA ASN A 78 -0.09 2.25 3.26
C ASN A 78 0.34 2.74 4.66
N PHE A 79 -0.62 3.16 5.51
CA PHE A 79 -0.39 3.49 6.91
C PHE A 79 -0.94 2.42 7.86
N ALA A 80 -2.14 1.90 7.59
CA ALA A 80 -2.77 0.86 8.40
C ALA A 80 -1.88 -0.36 8.66
N LEU A 81 -1.18 -0.89 7.65
CA LEU A 81 -0.36 -2.09 7.81
C LEU A 81 0.90 -1.84 8.65
N PRO A 82 1.68 -0.76 8.44
CA PRO A 82 2.71 -0.34 9.38
C PRO A 82 2.20 -0.14 10.82
N LEU A 83 1.05 0.51 11.00
CA LEU A 83 0.46 0.74 12.32
C LEU A 83 0.09 -0.58 13.02
N ALA A 84 -0.47 -1.54 12.28
CA ALA A 84 -0.90 -2.83 12.81
C ALA A 84 0.25 -3.67 13.39
N ARG A 85 1.52 -3.34 13.07
CA ARG A 85 2.70 -3.96 13.70
C ARG A 85 3.02 -3.41 15.09
N SER A 86 2.49 -2.25 15.46
CA SER A 86 2.86 -1.50 16.66
C SER A 86 1.73 -1.33 17.67
N VAL A 87 0.47 -1.47 17.25
CA VAL A 87 -0.72 -1.26 18.10
C VAL A 87 -1.51 -2.55 18.30
N ARG A 88 -2.47 -2.53 19.22
CA ARG A 88 -3.34 -3.68 19.49
C ARG A 88 -4.28 -3.99 18.32
N GLU A 89 -4.86 -2.95 17.72
CA GLU A 89 -5.86 -3.08 16.67
C GLU A 89 -5.82 -1.86 15.74
N VAL A 90 -5.96 -2.10 14.44
CA VAL A 90 -6.21 -1.06 13.45
C VAL A 90 -7.54 -1.34 12.78
N VAL A 91 -8.40 -0.32 12.74
CA VAL A 91 -9.60 -0.31 11.90
C VAL A 91 -9.28 0.57 10.70
N ALA A 92 -9.31 0.00 9.51
CA ALA A 92 -9.04 0.71 8.27
C ALA A 92 -10.34 0.83 7.45
N VAL A 93 -10.67 2.04 6.99
CA VAL A 93 -11.91 2.33 6.26
C VAL A 93 -11.57 2.95 4.91
N GLU A 94 -12.05 2.32 3.83
CA GLU A 94 -11.91 2.78 2.45
C GLU A 94 -13.28 2.95 1.80
N GLY A 95 -13.43 3.98 0.96
CA GLY A 95 -14.64 4.28 0.22
C GLY A 95 -14.72 3.59 -1.15
N VAL A 96 -13.60 3.07 -1.65
CA VAL A 96 -13.52 2.25 -2.86
C VAL A 96 -13.50 0.77 -2.50
N GLN A 97 -14.29 -0.03 -3.20
CA GLN A 97 -14.32 -1.48 -2.98
C GLN A 97 -13.02 -2.11 -3.49
N ALA A 98 -12.41 -2.98 -2.67
CA ALA A 98 -11.21 -3.75 -3.00
C ALA A 98 -11.49 -4.88 -4.00
#